data_AF-A0A091FG25-F1
#
_entry.id   AF-A0A091FG25-F1
#
_cell.length_a   1.000
_cell.length_b   1.000
_cell.length_c   1.000
_cell.angle_alpha   90.00
_cell.angle_beta   90.00
_cell.angle_gamma   90.00
#
_symmetry.space_group_name_H-M   'P 1'
#
loop_
_entity.id
_entity.type
_entity.pdbx_description
1 polymer ?
#
loop_
_entity_poly.entity_id
_entity_poly.type
_entity_poly.pdbx_seq_one_letter_code
_entity_poly.pdbx_strand_id
1 'polypeptide(L)'
;MNTKKISFCYRPDIDGIRAFAIMVVIAYHAFPELIPGGLIGVDVFFVISGYLITSILVSSLSFDEKPILKFYIRRVRRIFPALIMVLASAYAFGYIALYADEFKELGLHLFPILFICVRRAILITARN
;
A
#
# COMPACT_ATOMS: atom_id res chain seq x y z
N MET A 1 9.83 23.99 -25.90
CA MET A 1 9.15 22.69 -25.68
C MET A 1 8.27 22.85 -24.44
N ASN A 2 6.97 23.04 -24.63
CA ASN A 2 6.04 23.48 -23.59
C ASN A 2 5.71 22.31 -22.64
N THR A 3 6.33 22.29 -21.46
CA THR A 3 6.09 21.30 -20.41
C THR A 3 4.76 21.60 -19.72
N LYS A 4 3.66 21.20 -20.36
CA LYS A 4 2.33 21.23 -19.74
C LYS A 4 2.34 20.24 -18.57
N LYS A 5 2.75 20.69 -17.38
CA LYS A 5 2.60 19.93 -16.13
C LYS A 5 1.12 19.56 -16.03
N ILE A 6 0.81 18.27 -16.08
CA ILE A 6 -0.51 17.78 -15.70
C ILE A 6 -0.65 18.10 -14.20
N SER A 7 -1.33 19.20 -13.90
CA SER A 7 -1.82 19.47 -12.56
C SER A 7 -2.93 18.47 -12.30
N PHE A 8 -2.62 17.40 -11.58
CA PHE A 8 -3.65 16.57 -10.98
C PHE A 8 -4.43 17.47 -10.02
N CYS A 9 -5.59 17.93 -10.46
CA CYS A 9 -6.54 18.61 -9.59
C CYS A 9 -6.90 17.61 -8.50
N TYR A 10 -6.56 17.94 -7.26
CA TYR A 10 -6.92 17.16 -6.10
C TYR A 10 -8.44 16.98 -6.09
N ARG A 11 -8.89 15.72 -6.02
CA ARG A 11 -10.30 15.33 -6.08
C ARG A 11 -10.78 14.92 -4.68
N PRO A 12 -11.19 15.88 -3.83
CA PRO A 12 -11.61 15.61 -2.46
C PRO A 12 -12.86 14.73 -2.39
N ASP A 13 -13.69 14.75 -3.44
CA ASP A 13 -14.85 13.88 -3.63
C ASP A 13 -14.46 12.40 -3.58
N ILE A 14 -13.43 12.00 -4.33
CA ILE A 14 -12.97 10.61 -4.41
C ILE A 14 -12.30 10.18 -3.09
N ASP A 15 -11.51 11.08 -2.50
CA ASP A 15 -10.86 10.82 -1.21
C ASP A 15 -11.87 10.70 -0.06
N GLY A 16 -12.97 11.47 -0.10
CA GLY A 16 -14.07 11.38 0.86
C GLY A 16 -14.79 10.02 0.80
N ILE A 17 -15.09 9.52 -0.40
CA ILE A 17 -15.70 8.19 -0.57
C ILE A 17 -14.75 7.09 -0.06
N ARG A 18 -13.44 7.24 -0.30
CA ARG A 18 -12.44 6.31 0.22
C ARG A 18 -12.38 6.32 1.75
N ALA A 19 -12.46 7.49 2.38
CA ALA A 19 -12.52 7.63 3.83
C ALA A 19 -13.78 6.97 4.42
N PHE A 20 -14.93 7.16 3.76
CA PHE A 20 -16.18 6.50 4.15
C PHE A 20 -16.08 4.97 4.05
N ALA A 21 -15.49 4.46 2.97
CA ALA A 21 -15.26 3.03 2.79
C ALA A 21 -14.40 2.45 3.93
N ILE A 22 -13.31 3.14 4.33
CA ILE A 22 -12.49 2.74 5.48
C ILE A 22 -13.29 2.76 6.79
N MET A 23 -14.13 3.77 7.01
CA MET A 23 -14.97 3.87 8.22
C MET A 23 -15.86 2.63 8.37
N VAL A 24 -16.48 2.17 7.27
CA VAL A 24 -17.31 0.96 7.25
C VAL A 24 -16.49 -0.30 7.58
N VAL A 25 -15.26 -0.40 7.06
CA VAL A 25 -14.35 -1.53 7.37
C VAL A 25 -13.95 -1.55 8.84
N ILE A 26 -13.64 -0.39 9.42
CA ILE A 26 -13.30 -0.25 10.84
C ILE A 26 -14.52 -0.62 11.71
N ALA A 27 -15.71 -0.12 11.35
CA ALA A 27 -16.93 -0.40 12.10
C ALA A 27 -17.25 -1.90 12.13
N TYR A 28 -17.01 -2.63 11.03
CA TYR A 28 -17.17 -4.08 10.98
C TYR A 28 -16.19 -4.84 11.85
N HIS A 29 -14.92 -4.41 11.90
CA HIS A 29 -13.95 -5.05 12.80
C HIS A 29 -14.24 -4.74 14.28
N ALA A 30 -14.81 -3.57 14.59
CA ALA A 30 -15.16 -3.19 15.96
C ALA A 30 -16.45 -3.87 16.45
N PHE A 31 -17.46 -4.01 15.58
CA PHE A 31 -18.76 -4.60 15.92
C PHE A 31 -19.25 -5.55 14.81
N PRO A 32 -18.63 -6.75 14.70
CA PRO A 32 -18.92 -7.68 13.60
C PRO A 32 -20.36 -8.19 13.60
N GLU A 33 -20.99 -8.34 14.77
CA GLU A 33 -22.38 -8.81 14.90
C GLU A 33 -23.43 -7.77 14.48
N LEU A 34 -23.12 -6.47 14.56
CA LEU A 34 -24.05 -5.39 14.18
C LEU A 34 -24.00 -5.06 12.69
N ILE A 35 -22.87 -5.31 12.01
CA ILE A 35 -22.64 -4.84 10.63
C ILE A 35 -22.04 -5.96 9.77
N PRO A 36 -22.76 -7.05 9.48
CA PRO A 36 -22.24 -8.21 8.73
C PRO A 36 -21.78 -7.91 7.28
N GLY A 37 -22.03 -6.69 6.78
CA GLY A 37 -21.69 -6.25 5.41
C GLY A 37 -20.44 -5.37 5.27
N GLY A 38 -19.63 -5.15 6.32
CA GLY A 38 -18.53 -4.19 6.21
C GLY A 38 -17.36 -4.61 5.30
N LEU A 39 -17.34 -5.86 4.82
CA LEU A 39 -16.45 -6.33 3.77
C LEU A 39 -16.66 -5.56 2.45
N ILE A 40 -17.86 -5.07 2.18
CA ILE A 40 -18.17 -4.24 1.00
C ILE A 40 -17.33 -2.95 1.00
N GLY A 41 -17.00 -2.42 2.18
CA GLY A 41 -16.11 -1.26 2.30
C GLY A 41 -14.71 -1.53 1.73
N VAL A 42 -14.20 -2.76 1.86
CA VAL A 42 -12.91 -3.16 1.30
C VAL A 42 -12.98 -3.15 -0.24
N ASP A 43 -14.04 -3.72 -0.82
CA ASP A 43 -14.23 -3.78 -2.27
C ASP A 43 -14.35 -2.37 -2.88
N VAL A 44 -15.18 -1.51 -2.28
CA VAL A 44 -15.36 -0.12 -2.72
C VAL A 44 -14.05 0.65 -2.64
N PHE A 45 -13.29 0.50 -1.54
CA PHE A 45 -11.98 1.13 -1.39
C PHE A 45 -11.01 0.71 -2.50
N PHE A 46 -10.94 -0.59 -2.81
CA PHE A 46 -10.03 -1.11 -3.83
C PHE A 46 -10.43 -0.70 -5.25
N VAL A 47 -11.72 -0.76 -5.59
CA VAL A 47 -12.23 -0.35 -6.92
C VAL A 47 -11.92 1.13 -7.18
N ILE A 48 -12.21 2.01 -6.22
CA ILE A 48 -11.95 3.45 -6.36
C ILE A 48 -10.44 3.73 -6.44
N SER A 49 -9.64 3.04 -5.62
CA SER A 49 -8.19 3.17 -5.67
C SER A 49 -7.63 2.72 -7.03
N GLY A 50 -8.18 1.64 -7.61
CA GLY A 50 -7.82 1.13 -8.93
C GLY A 50 -8.13 2.12 -10.06
N TYR A 51 -9.30 2.76 -10.01
CA TYR A 51 -9.68 3.83 -10.94
C TYR A 51 -8.69 5.00 -10.89
N LEU A 52 -8.36 5.48 -9.68
CA LEU A 52 -7.41 6.58 -9.50
C LEU A 52 -5.98 6.20 -9.95
N ILE A 53 -5.53 5.00 -9.63
CA ILE A 53 -4.25 4.45 -10.09
C ILE A 53 -4.15 4.46 -11.61
N THR A 54 -5.17 3.93 -12.26
CA THR A 54 -5.20 3.75 -13.72
C THR A 54 -5.25 5.08 -14.43
N SER A 55 -6.09 6.02 -13.96
CA SER A 55 -6.15 7.38 -14.53
C SER A 55 -4.81 8.13 -14.42
N ILE A 56 -4.12 8.03 -13.28
CA ILE A 56 -2.78 8.58 -13.11
C ILE A 56 -1.80 7.94 -14.08
N LEU A 57 -1.83 6.61 -14.20
CA LEU A 57 -0.93 5.88 -15.09
C LEU A 57 -1.15 6.27 -16.55
N VAL A 58 -2.39 6.25 -17.03
CA VAL A 58 -2.77 6.63 -18.41
C VAL A 58 -2.33 8.06 -18.72
N SER A 59 -2.51 9.00 -17.79
CA SER A 59 -2.05 10.38 -18.00
C SER A 59 -0.52 10.53 -18.10
N SER A 60 0.24 9.62 -17.47
CA SER A 60 1.71 9.63 -17.54
C SER A 60 2.28 8.96 -18.80
N LEU A 61 1.48 8.16 -19.51
CA LEU A 61 1.93 7.44 -20.71
C LEU A 61 2.36 8.37 -21.85
N SER A 62 1.78 9.57 -21.94
CA SER A 62 2.05 10.51 -23.03
C SER A 62 3.32 11.36 -22.84
N PHE A 63 3.93 11.34 -21.65
CA PHE A 63 4.97 12.33 -21.27
C PHE A 63 6.29 11.72 -20.78
N ASP A 64 6.29 10.47 -20.33
CA ASP A 64 7.46 9.82 -19.74
C ASP A 64 7.94 8.65 -20.61
N GLU A 65 9.24 8.47 -20.78
CA GLU A 65 9.82 7.31 -21.48
C GLU A 65 9.57 5.97 -20.74
N LYS A 66 9.39 6.03 -19.40
CA LYS A 66 9.17 4.85 -18.54
C LYS A 66 8.09 5.13 -17.48
N PRO A 67 6.83 5.34 -17.88
CA PRO A 67 5.76 5.83 -17.00
C PRO A 67 5.43 4.82 -15.89
N ILE A 68 5.37 3.53 -16.25
CA ILE A 68 5.10 2.43 -15.32
C ILE A 68 6.21 2.32 -14.26
N LEU A 69 7.48 2.33 -14.67
CA LEU A 69 8.60 2.20 -13.75
C LEU A 69 8.64 3.39 -12.76
N LYS A 70 8.51 4.63 -13.26
CA LYS A 70 8.47 5.83 -12.42
C LYS A 70 7.29 5.81 -11.43
N PHE A 71 6.13 5.32 -11.88
CA PHE A 71 4.96 5.17 -11.02
C PHE A 71 5.21 4.20 -9.86
N TYR A 72 5.75 3.01 -10.15
CA TYR A 72 6.04 2.01 -9.12
C TYR A 72 7.17 2.47 -8.18
N ILE A 73 8.23 3.14 -8.67
CA ILE A 73 9.31 3.69 -7.82
C ILE A 73 8.74 4.61 -6.74
N ARG A 74 7.90 5.58 -7.12
CA ARG A 74 7.30 6.55 -6.17
C ARG A 74 6.47 5.85 -5.10
N ARG A 75 5.73 4.81 -5.48
CA ARG A 75 4.90 4.01 -4.56
C ARG A 75 5.74 3.19 -3.61
N VAL A 76 6.75 2.49 -4.12
CA VAL A 76 7.69 1.71 -3.30
C VAL A 76 8.33 2.61 -2.27
N ARG A 77 8.88 3.77 -2.65
CA ARG A 77 9.54 4.71 -1.72
C ARG A 77 8.62 5.22 -0.59
N ARG A 78 7.31 5.26 -0.81
CA ARG A 78 6.32 5.73 0.17
C ARG A 78 5.76 4.61 1.04
N ILE A 79 5.55 3.40 0.50
CA ILE A 79 4.91 2.28 1.22
C ILE A 79 5.95 1.44 2.00
N PHE A 80 7.16 1.29 1.48
CA PHE A 80 8.22 0.49 2.11
C PHE A 80 8.58 0.91 3.54
N PRO A 81 8.73 2.21 3.85
CA PRO A 81 9.10 2.63 5.20
C PRO A 81 8.09 2.15 6.24
N ALA A 82 6.80 2.26 5.94
CA ALA A 82 5.74 1.78 6.81
C ALA A 82 5.75 0.25 6.93
N LEU A 83 5.99 -0.47 5.83
CA LEU A 83 6.11 -1.94 5.85
C LEU A 83 7.25 -2.40 6.76
N ILE A 84 8.44 -1.82 6.63
CA ILE A 84 9.61 -2.16 7.46
C ILE A 84 9.30 -1.88 8.93
N MET A 85 8.67 -0.76 9.24
CA MET A 85 8.30 -0.39 10.60
C MET A 85 7.32 -1.40 11.21
N VAL A 86 6.28 -1.80 10.47
CA VAL A 86 5.31 -2.79 10.92
C VAL A 86 5.98 -4.15 11.14
N LEU A 87 6.81 -4.61 10.21
CA LEU A 87 7.55 -5.87 10.35
C LEU A 87 8.50 -5.85 11.55
N ALA A 88 9.21 -4.73 11.77
CA ALA A 88 10.09 -4.56 12.92
C ALA A 88 9.30 -4.57 14.24
N SER A 89 8.16 -3.87 14.29
CA SER A 89 7.28 -3.88 15.47
C SER A 89 6.68 -5.25 15.75
N ALA A 90 6.27 -5.99 14.71
CA ALA A 90 5.74 -7.34 14.84
C ALA A 90 6.82 -8.31 15.34
N TYR A 91 8.06 -8.18 14.85
CA TYR A 91 9.19 -8.98 15.32
C TYR A 91 9.54 -8.67 16.78
N ALA A 92 9.60 -7.39 17.15
CA ALA A 92 9.88 -6.96 18.52
C ALA A 92 8.76 -7.40 19.50
N PHE A 93 7.50 -7.30 19.07
CA PHE A 93 6.37 -7.77 19.86
C PHE A 93 6.35 -9.29 19.98
N GLY A 94 6.60 -10.01 18.88
CA GLY A 94 6.70 -11.47 18.85
C GLY A 94 7.76 -12.01 19.80
N TYR A 95 8.89 -11.29 19.96
CA TYR A 95 9.93 -11.68 20.91
C TYR A 95 9.43 -11.71 22.38
N ILE A 96 8.45 -10.87 22.73
CA ILE A 96 7.92 -10.75 24.09
C ILE A 96 6.68 -11.65 24.27
N ALA A 97 5.86 -11.81 23.23
CA ALA A 97 4.52 -12.40 23.32
C ALA A 97 4.41 -13.87 22.85
N LEU A 98 5.33 -14.38 22.04
CA LEU A 98 5.25 -15.73 21.45
C LEU A 98 6.12 -16.77 22.18
N TYR A 99 5.65 -18.01 22.21
CA TYR A 99 6.46 -19.17 22.60
C TYR A 99 7.57 -19.44 21.57
N ALA A 100 8.66 -20.08 22.01
CA ALA A 100 9.89 -20.24 21.22
C ALA A 100 9.69 -20.94 19.86
N ASP A 101 8.67 -21.80 19.74
CA ASP A 101 8.36 -22.50 18.49
C ASP A 101 7.62 -21.60 17.48
N GLU A 102 6.66 -20.78 17.94
CA GLU A 102 5.94 -19.82 17.11
C GLU A 102 6.86 -18.65 16.67
N PHE A 103 7.80 -18.25 17.53
CA PHE A 103 8.79 -17.21 17.20
C PHE A 103 9.76 -17.66 16.10
N LYS A 104 10.13 -18.95 16.07
CA LYS A 104 10.97 -19.51 15.00
C LYS A 104 10.26 -19.49 13.65
N GLU A 105 8.98 -19.87 13.60
CA GLU A 105 8.20 -19.77 12.37
C GLU A 105 8.05 -18.33 11.89
N LEU A 106 7.78 -17.40 12.82
CA LEU A 106 7.70 -15.97 12.50
C LEU A 106 9.00 -15.48 11.86
N GLY A 107 10.15 -15.78 12.45
CA GLY A 107 11.46 -15.42 11.90
C GLY A 107 11.73 -16.03 10.53
N LEU A 108 11.30 -17.28 10.32
CA LEU A 108 11.45 -18.01 9.06
C LEU A 108 10.67 -17.36 7.91
N HIS A 109 9.51 -16.78 8.18
CA HIS A 109 8.72 -16.05 7.19
C HIS A 109 9.17 -14.60 7.01
N LEU A 110 9.54 -13.91 8.10
CA LEU A 110 9.86 -12.47 8.07
C LEU A 110 11.15 -12.19 7.26
N PHE A 111 12.17 -13.02 7.43
CA PHE A 111 13.50 -12.81 6.84
C PHE A 111 13.52 -12.88 5.29
N PRO A 112 12.97 -13.92 4.64
CA PRO A 112 12.93 -13.97 3.18
C PRO A 112 12.03 -12.87 2.58
N ILE A 113 10.91 -12.54 3.23
CA ILE A 113 10.02 -11.46 2.78
C ILE A 113 10.75 -10.12 2.83
N LEU A 114 11.39 -9.79 3.94
CA LEU A 114 12.16 -8.55 4.10
C LEU A 114 13.32 -8.48 3.09
N PHE A 115 14.06 -9.57 2.89
CA PHE A 115 15.17 -9.63 1.94
C PHE A 115 14.71 -9.42 0.49
N ILE A 116 13.65 -10.11 0.05
CA ILE A 116 13.10 -9.96 -1.30
C ILE A 116 12.59 -8.53 -1.52
N CYS A 117 11.88 -8.00 -0.52
CA CYS A 117 11.36 -6.65 -0.54
C CYS A 117 12.50 -5.62 -0.66
N VAL A 118 13.47 -5.63 0.25
CA VAL A 118 14.58 -4.67 0.28
C VAL A 118 15.43 -4.77 -0.99
N ARG A 119 15.75 -5.98 -1.43
CA ARG A 119 16.51 -6.18 -2.67
C ARG A 119 15.78 -5.65 -3.90
N ARG A 120 14.46 -5.89 -4.02
CA ARG A 120 13.66 -5.30 -5.11
C ARG A 120 13.58 -3.78 -5.02
N ALA A 121 13.40 -3.20 -3.84
CA ALA A 121 13.36 -1.75 -3.67
C ALA A 121 14.70 -1.08 -4.05
N ILE A 122 15.82 -1.70 -3.70
CA ILE A 122 17.16 -1.24 -4.08
C ILE A 122 17.37 -1.36 -5.59
N LEU A 123 17.04 -2.50 -6.21
CA LEU A 123 17.16 -2.68 -7.66
C LEU A 123 16.27 -1.69 -8.45
N ILE A 124 15.08 -1.40 -7.93
CA ILE A 124 14.16 -0.42 -8.53
C ILE A 124 14.71 1.00 -8.41
N THR A 125 15.43 1.32 -7.33
CA THR A 125 16.06 2.63 -7.11
C THR A 125 17.36 2.78 -7.90
N ALA A 126 18.16 1.72 -8.03
CA ALA A 126 19.45 1.72 -8.74
C ALA A 126 19.31 1.68 -10.27
N ARG A 127 18.13 1.33 -10.81
CA ARG A 127 17.85 1.26 -12.26
C ARG A 127 17.28 2.57 -12.84
N ASN A 128 17.19 3.63 -12.03
CA ASN A 128 16.66 4.95 -12.41
C ASN A 128 17.73 6.01 -12.22
#